data_AF-A0A0E3YWW1-F1
#
_entry.id   AF-A0A0E3YWW1-F1
#
_cell.length_a   1.000
_cell.length_b   1.000
_cell.length_c   1.000
_cell.angle_alpha   90.00
_cell.angle_beta   90.00
_cell.angle_gamma   90.00
#
_symmetry.space_group_name_H-M   'P 1'
#
loop_
_entity.id
_entity.type
_entity.pdbx_description
1 polymer ?
#
loop_
_entity_poly.entity_id
_entity_poly.type
_entity_poly.pdbx_seq_one_letter_code
_entity_poly.pdbx_strand_id
1 'polypeptide(L)'
;MTTKTKRAGAYRKLAGLASAVLALAVTAGLAGCSVFPKPQTDPTRFYVLTGPAIPAVAASMPAGTLRVGLQTVRTAPYLDGKSMIVRRGDNEIDYRDFARWAEPLSTGVGRMLGAQLLASGQVGRVYPYPFPLEVTRDVDVTLSILRCEGMVKADGTAAASFACIVEVTDARSDGAVRMRRVFNAPETVWTEGDYSALARQLSDAIALLSVEVLAALPAR
;
A
#
# COMPACT_ATOMS: atom_id res chain seq x y z
N MET A 1 71.73 52.91 -26.67
CA MET A 1 70.92 53.01 -25.43
C MET A 1 69.44 52.79 -25.78
N THR A 2 69.03 51.59 -26.22
CA THR A 2 67.68 51.38 -26.82
C THR A 2 67.25 49.90 -26.79
N THR A 3 67.17 49.27 -25.61
CA THR A 3 66.69 47.87 -25.49
C THR A 3 65.74 47.58 -24.33
N LYS A 4 65.43 48.56 -23.46
CA LYS A 4 64.56 48.35 -22.29
C LYS A 4 63.04 48.39 -22.59
N THR A 5 62.60 49.01 -23.69
CA THR A 5 61.18 49.35 -23.90
C THR A 5 60.31 48.23 -24.49
N LYS A 6 60.88 47.21 -25.16
CA LYS A 6 60.10 46.12 -25.79
C LYS A 6 59.58 45.07 -24.80
N ARG A 7 60.29 44.81 -23.69
CA ARG A 7 59.90 43.79 -22.70
C ARG A 7 58.64 44.19 -21.92
N ALA A 8 58.50 45.46 -21.56
CA ALA A 8 57.35 45.95 -20.79
C ALA A 8 55.99 45.81 -21.51
N GLY A 9 55.96 45.87 -22.84
CA GLY A 9 54.74 45.69 -23.64
C GLY A 9 54.26 44.24 -23.70
N ALA A 10 55.19 43.27 -23.69
CA ALA A 10 54.87 41.85 -23.71
C ALA A 10 54.25 41.38 -22.38
N TYR A 11 54.78 41.85 -21.24
CA TYR A 11 54.22 41.55 -19.91
C TYR A 11 52.83 42.16 -19.71
N ARG A 12 52.55 43.36 -20.26
CA ARG A 12 51.20 43.97 -20.22
C ARG A 12 50.18 43.19 -21.06
N LYS A 13 50.58 42.65 -22.21
CA LYS A 13 49.71 41.81 -23.06
C LYS A 13 49.45 40.42 -22.43
N LEU A 14 50.47 39.80 -21.85
CA LEU A 14 50.34 38.53 -21.12
C LEU A 14 49.50 38.67 -19.86
N ALA A 15 49.65 39.76 -19.10
CA ALA A 15 48.81 40.05 -17.93
C ALA A 15 47.35 40.30 -18.32
N GLY A 16 47.09 41.01 -19.43
CA GLY A 16 45.72 41.23 -19.94
C GLY A 16 45.04 39.93 -20.40
N LEU A 17 45.79 39.03 -21.06
CA LEU A 17 45.31 37.70 -21.45
C LEU A 17 45.04 36.80 -20.24
N ALA A 18 45.92 36.81 -19.23
CA ALA A 18 45.71 36.06 -17.99
C ALA A 18 44.49 36.56 -17.20
N SER A 19 44.28 37.88 -17.12
CA SER A 19 43.09 38.49 -16.51
C SER A 19 41.80 38.15 -17.25
N ALA A 20 41.83 38.11 -18.58
CA ALA A 20 40.66 37.74 -19.39
C ALA A 20 40.29 36.27 -19.22
N VAL A 21 41.28 35.36 -19.15
CA VAL A 21 41.07 33.93 -18.90
C VAL A 21 40.53 33.69 -17.50
N LEU A 22 41.05 34.40 -16.49
CA LEU A 22 40.58 34.29 -15.11
C LEU A 22 39.14 34.81 -14.97
N ALA A 23 38.80 35.91 -15.63
CA ALA A 23 37.44 36.45 -15.65
C ALA A 23 36.44 35.50 -16.33
N LEU A 24 36.84 34.83 -17.42
CA LEU A 24 36.01 33.86 -18.13
C LEU A 24 35.81 32.57 -17.34
N ALA A 25 36.83 32.11 -16.61
CA ALA A 25 36.72 30.95 -15.72
C ALA A 25 35.79 31.23 -14.52
N VAL A 26 35.84 32.45 -13.97
CA VAL A 26 34.97 32.88 -12.87
C VAL A 26 33.51 33.00 -13.32
N THR A 27 33.24 33.58 -14.51
CA THR A 27 31.87 33.66 -15.05
C THR A 27 31.30 32.30 -15.43
N ALA A 28 32.12 31.38 -15.94
CA ALA A 28 31.70 30.00 -16.21
C ALA A 28 31.40 29.21 -14.92
N GLY A 29 32.15 29.44 -13.84
CA GLY A 29 31.89 28.85 -12.53
C GLY A 29 30.58 29.33 -11.88
N LEU A 30 30.20 30.59 -12.11
CA LEU A 30 28.95 31.18 -11.60
C LEU A 30 27.70 30.72 -12.38
N ALA A 31 27.84 30.35 -13.66
CA ALA A 31 26.74 29.78 -14.46
C ALA A 31 26.46 28.29 -14.14
N GLY A 32 27.35 27.62 -13.40
CA GLY A 32 27.19 26.22 -12.99
C GLY A 32 26.04 25.97 -12.01
N CYS A 33 25.60 26.99 -11.26
CA CYS A 33 24.52 26.84 -10.28
C CYS A 33 23.10 26.84 -10.90
N SER A 34 22.95 27.20 -12.18
CA SER A 34 21.66 27.18 -12.90
C SER A 34 21.42 25.92 -13.74
N VAL A 35 22.35 24.95 -13.71
CA VAL A 35 22.27 23.69 -14.49
C VAL A 35 21.49 22.60 -13.74
N PHE A 36 21.09 22.85 -12.50
CA PHE A 36 20.25 21.89 -11.77
C PHE A 36 18.82 21.91 -12.35
N PRO A 37 18.30 20.76 -12.83
CA PRO A 37 16.90 20.68 -13.22
C PRO A 37 16.01 21.12 -12.04
N LYS A 38 14.95 21.88 -12.33
CA LYS A 38 14.01 22.35 -11.32
C LYS A 38 13.57 21.18 -10.44
N PRO A 39 13.51 21.32 -9.09
CA PRO A 39 13.00 20.28 -8.21
C PRO A 39 11.61 19.83 -8.71
N GLN A 40 11.50 18.59 -9.16
CA GLN A 40 10.21 18.01 -9.53
C GLN A 40 9.55 17.47 -8.26
N THR A 41 8.27 17.82 -8.09
CA THR A 41 7.45 17.22 -7.02
C THR A 41 7.36 15.72 -7.24
N ASP A 42 7.64 14.93 -6.21
CA ASP A 42 7.43 13.48 -6.23
C ASP A 42 5.93 13.18 -6.43
N PRO A 43 5.52 12.52 -7.53
CA PRO A 43 4.12 12.23 -7.79
C PRO A 43 3.60 11.03 -6.99
N THR A 44 4.44 10.38 -6.17
CA THR A 44 4.06 9.21 -5.37
C THR A 44 2.88 9.51 -4.44
N ARG A 45 1.86 8.67 -4.54
CA ARG A 45 0.67 8.67 -3.69
C ARG A 45 0.64 7.39 -2.87
N PHE A 46 0.24 7.55 -1.61
CA PHE A 46 0.10 6.45 -0.66
C PHE A 46 -1.37 6.20 -0.35
N TYR A 47 -1.77 4.93 -0.36
CA TYR A 47 -3.13 4.46 -0.20
C TYR A 47 -3.21 3.49 0.97
N VAL A 48 -4.35 3.45 1.63
CA VAL A 48 -4.66 2.52 2.71
C VAL A 48 -6.01 1.88 2.42
N LEU A 49 -6.20 0.63 2.87
CA LEU A 49 -7.52 0.02 2.91
C LEU A 49 -8.32 0.69 4.02
N THR A 50 -9.50 1.22 3.71
CA THR A 50 -10.29 2.02 4.64
C THR A 50 -11.56 1.28 5.05
N GLY A 51 -11.75 1.13 6.36
CA GLY A 51 -12.95 0.54 6.95
C GLY A 51 -14.03 1.54 7.26
N PRO A 52 -15.21 1.07 7.69
CA PRO A 52 -16.23 1.93 8.27
C PRO A 52 -15.59 2.76 9.36
N ALA A 53 -15.91 4.05 9.37
CA ALA A 53 -15.54 4.91 10.49
C ALA A 53 -16.13 4.25 11.74
N ILE A 54 -15.27 3.78 12.66
CA ILE A 54 -15.72 3.26 13.94
C ILE A 54 -16.40 4.44 14.65
N PRO A 55 -17.73 4.42 14.86
CA PRO A 55 -18.40 5.54 15.51
C PRO A 55 -17.83 5.67 16.91
N ALA A 56 -17.49 6.88 17.35
CA ALA A 56 -17.08 7.13 18.74
C ALA A 56 -18.15 6.66 19.76
N VAL A 57 -19.39 6.45 19.30
CA VAL A 57 -20.57 5.96 20.05
C VAL A 57 -20.70 4.43 20.04
N ALA A 58 -19.73 3.67 19.51
CA ALA A 58 -19.71 2.20 19.66
C ALA A 58 -19.61 1.73 21.13
N ALA A 59 -19.36 2.63 22.08
CA ALA A 59 -19.39 2.37 23.50
C ALA A 59 -20.80 2.09 24.09
N SER A 60 -21.89 2.31 23.34
CA SER A 60 -23.27 2.13 23.85
C SER A 60 -24.05 0.99 23.20
N MET A 61 -23.47 0.25 22.24
CA MET A 61 -24.07 -1.00 21.76
C MET A 61 -23.78 -2.12 22.77
N PRO A 62 -24.71 -3.08 22.99
CA PRO A 62 -24.38 -4.29 23.74
C PRO A 62 -23.16 -4.93 23.10
N ALA A 63 -22.04 -5.00 23.82
CA ALA A 63 -20.82 -5.59 23.29
C ALA A 63 -21.14 -7.04 22.88
N GLY A 64 -20.76 -7.41 21.66
CA GLY A 64 -20.83 -8.81 21.22
C GLY A 64 -20.10 -9.72 22.22
N THR A 65 -20.49 -10.99 22.28
CA THR A 65 -19.88 -11.93 23.24
C THR A 65 -18.71 -12.70 22.63
N LEU A 66 -18.66 -12.78 21.30
CA LEU A 66 -17.67 -13.59 20.59
C LEU A 66 -16.28 -12.94 20.61
N ARG A 67 -15.27 -13.79 20.84
CA ARG A 67 -13.85 -13.47 20.86
C ARG A 67 -13.18 -14.17 19.69
N VAL A 68 -12.73 -13.38 18.73
CA VAL A 68 -12.13 -13.88 17.48
C VAL A 68 -10.61 -13.73 17.56
N GLY A 69 -9.87 -14.80 17.34
CA GLY A 69 -8.45 -14.72 16.99
C GLY A 69 -8.29 -14.48 15.50
N LEU A 70 -7.56 -13.44 15.12
CA LEU A 70 -7.19 -13.19 13.73
C LEU A 70 -5.73 -13.59 13.54
N GLN A 71 -5.52 -14.74 12.89
CA GLN A 71 -4.19 -15.25 12.59
C GLN A 71 -3.49 -14.34 11.57
N THR A 72 -2.17 -14.54 11.41
CA THR A 72 -1.38 -13.80 10.42
C THR A 72 -2.00 -13.94 9.02
N VAL A 73 -2.36 -12.81 8.42
CA VAL A 73 -2.81 -12.75 7.03
C VAL A 73 -1.64 -13.06 6.12
N ARG A 74 -1.75 -14.14 5.35
CA ARG A 74 -0.76 -14.50 4.33
C ARG A 74 -1.15 -13.85 3.00
N THR A 75 -0.17 -13.42 2.24
CA THR A 75 -0.34 -12.82 0.91
C THR A 75 0.43 -13.65 -0.11
N ALA A 76 -0.10 -13.74 -1.34
CA ALA A 76 0.68 -14.28 -2.45
C ALA A 76 1.98 -13.45 -2.59
N PRO A 77 3.15 -14.07 -2.83
CA PRO A 77 4.43 -13.37 -2.78
C PRO A 77 4.55 -12.16 -3.71
N TYR A 78 3.84 -12.17 -4.85
CA TYR A 78 3.86 -11.04 -5.78
C TYR A 78 3.07 -9.82 -5.24
N LEU A 79 2.16 -10.03 -4.29
CA LEU A 79 1.46 -8.96 -3.55
C LEU A 79 2.31 -8.40 -2.39
N ASP A 80 3.43 -9.06 -2.06
CA ASP A 80 4.30 -8.61 -0.98
C ASP A 80 5.09 -7.38 -1.46
N GLY A 81 4.78 -6.24 -0.86
CA GLY A 81 5.46 -5.00 -1.17
C GLY A 81 4.60 -3.80 -0.85
N LYS A 82 5.08 -2.63 -1.28
CA LYS A 82 4.35 -1.37 -1.14
C LYS A 82 3.73 -0.90 -2.44
N SER A 83 4.02 -1.48 -3.60
CA SER A 83 3.41 -1.00 -4.84
C SER A 83 1.98 -1.52 -4.96
N MET A 84 1.06 -0.68 -5.43
CA MET A 84 -0.22 -1.19 -5.92
C MET A 84 0.02 -1.95 -7.22
N ILE A 85 -0.78 -2.99 -7.44
CA ILE A 85 -0.57 -3.92 -8.55
C ILE A 85 -1.76 -3.86 -9.49
N VAL A 86 -1.47 -3.91 -10.79
CA VAL A 86 -2.46 -4.09 -11.85
C VAL A 86 -2.04 -5.31 -12.67
N ARG A 87 -2.88 -6.34 -12.71
CA ARG A 87 -2.70 -7.46 -13.63
C ARG A 87 -3.18 -7.07 -15.03
N ARG A 88 -2.41 -7.39 -16.07
CA ARG A 88 -2.82 -7.27 -17.46
C ARG A 88 -2.98 -8.64 -18.09
N GLY A 89 -4.14 -8.88 -18.69
CA GLY A 89 -4.50 -10.21 -19.18
C GLY A 89 -4.39 -11.25 -18.07
N ASP A 90 -3.87 -12.42 -18.41
CA ASP A 90 -3.85 -13.54 -17.46
C ASP A 90 -2.58 -13.56 -16.58
N ASN A 91 -1.44 -13.14 -17.12
CA ASN A 91 -0.13 -13.48 -16.55
C ASN A 91 0.85 -12.31 -16.40
N GLU A 92 0.48 -11.09 -16.80
CA GLU A 92 1.35 -9.92 -16.67
C GLU A 92 0.99 -9.13 -15.40
N ILE A 93 2.01 -8.74 -14.63
CA ILE A 93 1.88 -8.00 -13.38
C ILE A 93 2.59 -6.66 -13.52
N ASP A 94 1.82 -5.57 -13.49
CA ASP A 94 2.34 -4.21 -13.44
C ASP A 94 2.39 -3.71 -12.00
N TYR A 95 3.60 -3.50 -11.51
CA TYR A 95 3.85 -2.77 -10.25
C TYR A 95 3.79 -1.28 -10.52
N ARG A 96 2.99 -0.55 -9.75
CA ARG A 96 2.85 0.90 -9.91
C ARG A 96 3.93 1.65 -9.13
N ASP A 97 4.72 2.44 -9.83
CA ASP A 97 5.83 3.21 -9.24
C ASP A 97 5.34 4.31 -8.29
N PHE A 98 4.27 5.01 -8.70
CA PHE A 98 3.76 6.19 -8.00
C PHE A 98 2.46 5.95 -7.25
N ALA A 99 1.96 4.72 -7.20
CA ALA A 99 0.79 4.35 -6.41
C ALA A 99 1.16 3.23 -5.46
N ARG A 100 1.20 3.54 -4.16
CA ARG A 100 1.77 2.65 -3.16
C ARG A 100 0.83 2.42 -2.00
N TRP A 101 0.78 1.23 -1.44
CA TRP A 101 0.25 0.98 -0.11
C TRP A 101 1.11 1.70 0.93
N ALA A 102 0.46 2.38 1.87
CA ALA A 102 1.12 3.07 2.99
C ALA A 102 1.60 2.08 4.07
N GLU A 103 1.00 0.90 4.12
CA GLU A 103 1.29 -0.20 5.04
C GLU A 103 1.39 -1.53 4.26
N PRO A 104 2.01 -2.59 4.81
CA PRO A 104 1.96 -3.91 4.19
C PRO A 104 0.51 -4.37 3.98
N LEU A 105 0.22 -4.91 2.79
CA LEU A 105 -1.15 -5.26 2.42
C LEU A 105 -1.80 -6.24 3.39
N SER A 106 -1.04 -7.24 3.87
CA SER A 106 -1.48 -8.18 4.90
C SER A 106 -1.92 -7.50 6.20
N THR A 107 -1.20 -6.46 6.63
CA THR A 107 -1.55 -5.66 7.82
C THR A 107 -2.84 -4.88 7.59
N GLY A 108 -2.97 -4.23 6.43
CA GLY A 108 -4.17 -3.48 6.07
C GLY A 108 -5.42 -4.37 5.99
N VAL A 109 -5.32 -5.54 5.35
CA VAL A 109 -6.44 -6.50 5.27
C VAL A 109 -6.82 -7.02 6.65
N GLY A 110 -5.86 -7.39 7.49
CA GLY A 110 -6.14 -7.87 8.85
C GLY A 110 -6.82 -6.80 9.71
N ARG A 111 -6.30 -5.57 9.69
CA ARG A 111 -6.89 -4.42 10.38
C ARG A 111 -8.31 -4.13 9.91
N MET A 112 -8.53 -4.15 8.60
CA MET A 112 -9.82 -3.92 7.96
C MET A 112 -10.85 -4.98 8.38
N LEU A 113 -10.50 -6.27 8.25
CA LEU A 113 -11.39 -7.36 8.65
C LEU A 113 -11.72 -7.28 10.14
N GLY A 114 -10.72 -7.07 11.00
CA GLY A 114 -10.94 -6.92 12.45
C GLY A 114 -11.91 -5.79 12.79
N ALA A 115 -11.76 -4.63 12.15
CA ALA A 115 -12.67 -3.49 12.33
C ALA A 115 -14.10 -3.81 11.88
N GLN A 116 -14.26 -4.47 10.73
CA GLN A 116 -15.56 -4.91 10.23
C GLN A 116 -16.26 -5.90 11.17
N LEU A 117 -15.51 -6.86 11.70
CA LEU A 117 -16.03 -7.85 12.64
C LEU A 117 -16.53 -7.17 13.93
N LEU A 118 -15.76 -6.23 14.48
CA LEU A 118 -16.17 -5.46 15.67
C LEU A 118 -17.42 -4.61 15.39
N ALA A 119 -17.52 -4.01 14.19
CA ALA A 119 -18.66 -3.19 13.81
C ALA A 119 -19.98 -3.99 13.65
N SER A 120 -19.92 -5.32 13.56
CA SER A 120 -21.10 -6.18 13.43
C SER A 120 -21.99 -6.23 14.69
N GLY A 121 -21.42 -5.91 15.86
CA GLY A 121 -22.06 -6.12 17.16
C GLY A 121 -22.14 -7.58 17.64
N GLN A 122 -21.82 -8.57 16.80
CA GLN A 122 -21.75 -9.99 17.20
C GLN A 122 -20.40 -10.30 17.89
N VAL A 123 -19.33 -9.64 17.43
CA VAL A 123 -17.97 -9.80 17.94
C VAL A 123 -17.65 -8.73 18.97
N GLY A 124 -17.36 -9.15 20.20
CA GLY A 124 -16.93 -8.24 21.27
C GLY A 124 -15.45 -7.95 21.27
N ARG A 125 -14.64 -8.86 20.73
CA ARG A 125 -13.20 -8.69 20.68
C ARG A 125 -12.55 -9.42 19.52
N VAL A 126 -11.57 -8.76 18.91
CA VAL A 126 -10.65 -9.33 17.92
C VAL A 126 -9.24 -9.28 18.49
N TYR A 127 -8.55 -10.42 18.51
CA TYR A 127 -7.17 -10.56 18.93
C TYR A 127 -6.29 -10.80 17.69
N PRO A 128 -5.54 -9.80 17.22
CA PRO A 128 -4.61 -9.99 16.11
C PRO A 128 -3.38 -10.80 16.58
N TYR A 129 -2.92 -11.74 15.76
CA TYR A 129 -1.70 -12.50 16.03
C TYR A 129 -0.46 -11.58 16.00
N PRO A 130 0.54 -11.80 16.88
CA PRO A 130 0.54 -12.76 17.97
C PRO A 130 -0.29 -12.27 19.18
N PHE A 131 -1.01 -13.18 19.82
CA PHE A 131 -1.73 -12.93 21.08
C PHE A 131 -1.32 -13.97 22.15
N PRO A 132 -1.46 -13.64 23.46
CA PRO A 132 -1.11 -14.55 24.54
C PRO A 132 -1.92 -15.85 24.53
N LEU A 133 -1.32 -16.95 24.99
CA LEU A 133 -1.93 -18.28 25.03
C LEU A 133 -3.12 -18.35 25.99
N GLU A 134 -3.11 -17.52 27.04
CA GLU A 134 -4.12 -17.47 28.09
C GLU A 134 -5.42 -16.80 27.65
N VAL A 135 -5.41 -16.13 26.49
CA VAL A 135 -6.61 -15.50 25.94
C VAL A 135 -7.57 -16.56 25.41
N THR A 136 -8.72 -16.69 26.05
CA THR A 136 -9.82 -17.51 25.54
C THR A 136 -10.40 -16.89 24.28
N ARG A 137 -10.34 -17.62 23.17
CA ARG A 137 -10.98 -17.29 21.90
C ARG A 137 -12.09 -18.30 21.65
N ASP A 138 -13.12 -17.89 20.92
CA ASP A 138 -14.21 -18.77 20.51
C ASP A 138 -13.92 -19.37 19.14
N VAL A 139 -13.36 -18.56 18.24
CA VAL A 139 -12.93 -18.99 16.91
C VAL A 139 -11.62 -18.33 16.50
N ASP A 140 -10.93 -18.97 15.57
CA ASP A 140 -9.80 -18.41 14.84
C ASP A 140 -10.13 -18.22 13.37
N VAL A 141 -9.70 -17.09 12.81
CA VAL A 141 -9.82 -16.75 11.40
C VAL A 141 -8.44 -16.71 10.78
N THR A 142 -8.23 -17.50 9.73
CA THR A 142 -7.01 -17.49 8.92
C THR A 142 -7.32 -17.04 7.50
N LEU A 143 -6.48 -16.17 6.96
CA LEU A 143 -6.60 -15.67 5.59
C LEU A 143 -5.33 -15.94 4.78
N SER A 144 -5.51 -16.39 3.55
CA SER A 144 -4.48 -16.41 2.51
C SER A 144 -4.97 -15.66 1.28
N ILE A 145 -4.48 -14.44 1.09
CA ILE A 145 -4.85 -13.54 0.00
C ILE A 145 -4.20 -14.03 -1.29
N LEU A 146 -5.04 -14.41 -2.25
CA LEU A 146 -4.64 -14.90 -3.56
C LEU A 146 -4.53 -13.75 -4.57
N ARG A 147 -5.46 -12.79 -4.49
CA ARG A 147 -5.50 -11.58 -5.31
C ARG A 147 -6.03 -10.41 -4.47
N CYS A 148 -5.43 -9.25 -4.64
CA CYS A 148 -5.89 -7.97 -4.09
C CYS A 148 -5.24 -6.86 -4.92
N GLU A 149 -5.76 -6.70 -6.14
CA GLU A 149 -5.11 -5.99 -7.24
C GLU A 149 -6.14 -5.37 -8.18
N GLY A 150 -5.71 -4.43 -9.02
CA GLY A 150 -6.45 -4.10 -10.23
C GLY A 150 -6.24 -5.19 -11.28
N MET A 151 -7.17 -5.36 -12.20
CA MET A 151 -7.07 -6.24 -13.36
C MET A 151 -7.56 -5.47 -14.59
N VAL A 152 -6.80 -5.48 -15.66
CA VAL A 152 -7.23 -4.98 -16.98
C VAL A 152 -7.46 -6.18 -17.88
N LYS A 153 -8.72 -6.35 -18.31
CA LYS A 153 -9.17 -7.43 -19.17
C LYS A 153 -8.73 -7.20 -20.62
N ALA A 154 -8.81 -8.25 -21.44
CA ALA A 154 -8.47 -8.19 -22.86
C ALA A 154 -9.31 -7.18 -23.65
N ASP A 155 -10.53 -6.87 -23.18
CA ASP A 155 -11.41 -5.86 -23.77
C ASP A 155 -11.08 -4.41 -23.31
N GLY A 156 -10.04 -4.23 -22.50
CA GLY A 156 -9.62 -2.94 -21.95
C GLY A 156 -10.35 -2.53 -20.67
N THR A 157 -11.33 -3.31 -20.20
CA THR A 157 -12.06 -3.00 -18.97
C THR A 157 -11.18 -3.24 -17.75
N ALA A 158 -11.08 -2.24 -16.87
CA ALA A 158 -10.38 -2.36 -15.60
C ALA A 158 -11.36 -2.72 -14.47
N ALA A 159 -11.00 -3.69 -13.64
CA ALA A 159 -11.75 -4.14 -12.48
C ALA A 159 -10.86 -4.31 -11.25
N ALA A 160 -11.42 -4.12 -10.05
CA ALA A 160 -10.77 -4.57 -8.82
C ALA A 160 -10.98 -6.08 -8.66
N SER A 161 -9.89 -6.81 -8.40
CA SER A 161 -9.90 -8.25 -8.19
C SER A 161 -9.44 -8.58 -6.77
N PHE A 162 -10.33 -9.19 -6.00
CA PHE A 162 -10.04 -9.68 -4.66
C PHE A 162 -10.45 -11.14 -4.52
N ALA A 163 -9.50 -11.97 -4.07
CA ALA A 163 -9.75 -13.37 -3.78
C ALA A 163 -8.86 -13.85 -2.64
N CYS A 164 -9.41 -14.69 -1.78
CA CYS A 164 -8.65 -15.30 -0.69
C CYS A 164 -9.17 -16.70 -0.35
N ILE A 165 -8.31 -17.49 0.27
CA ILE A 165 -8.75 -18.63 1.08
C ILE A 165 -9.04 -18.10 2.48
N VAL A 166 -10.24 -18.37 2.98
CA VAL A 166 -10.66 -18.04 4.34
C VAL A 166 -11.00 -19.31 5.08
N GLU A 167 -10.48 -19.43 6.29
CA GLU A 167 -10.75 -20.52 7.20
C GLU A 167 -11.19 -19.99 8.56
N VAL A 168 -12.26 -20.55 9.10
CA VAL A 168 -12.77 -20.28 10.44
C VAL A 168 -12.75 -21.61 11.20
N THR A 169 -11.99 -21.66 12.29
CA THR A 169 -11.86 -22.85 13.14
C THR A 169 -12.35 -22.55 14.55
N ASP A 170 -12.81 -23.57 15.26
CA ASP A 170 -13.15 -23.46 16.66
C ASP A 170 -11.88 -23.43 17.52
N ALA A 171 -11.68 -22.36 18.28
CA ALA A 171 -10.47 -22.20 19.07
C ALA A 171 -10.50 -23.03 20.38
N ARG A 172 -11.68 -23.52 20.79
CA ARG A 172 -11.86 -24.34 21.99
C ARG A 172 -11.87 -25.85 21.69
N SER A 173 -12.18 -26.22 20.45
CA SER A 173 -12.40 -27.61 20.02
C SER A 173 -11.26 -28.12 19.14
N ASP A 174 -10.02 -27.97 19.63
CA ASP A 174 -8.79 -28.44 18.96
C ASP A 174 -8.67 -28.04 17.48
N GLY A 175 -9.19 -26.85 17.12
CA GLY A 175 -9.11 -26.35 15.75
C GLY A 175 -10.10 -26.96 14.76
N ALA A 176 -11.21 -27.54 15.23
CA ALA A 176 -12.26 -28.06 14.34
C ALA A 176 -12.70 -27.00 13.31
N VAL A 177 -12.64 -27.35 12.02
CA VAL A 177 -12.95 -26.44 10.91
C VAL A 177 -14.47 -26.20 10.84
N ARG A 178 -14.90 -24.96 11.06
CA ARG A 178 -16.30 -24.52 10.86
C ARG A 178 -16.57 -24.14 9.42
N MET A 179 -15.62 -23.45 8.79
CA MET A 179 -15.69 -23.03 7.40
C MET A 179 -14.30 -23.03 6.80
N ARG A 180 -14.16 -23.56 5.59
CA ARG A 180 -12.99 -23.33 4.74
C ARG A 180 -13.43 -23.21 3.30
N ARG A 181 -13.11 -22.09 2.65
CA ARG A 181 -13.53 -21.84 1.27
C ARG A 181 -12.63 -20.85 0.56
N VAL A 182 -12.73 -20.85 -0.77
CA VAL A 182 -12.22 -19.76 -1.61
C VAL A 182 -13.31 -18.72 -1.71
N PHE A 183 -13.01 -17.50 -1.27
CA PHE A 183 -13.85 -16.33 -1.49
C PHE A 183 -13.33 -15.58 -2.73
N ASN A 184 -14.22 -15.32 -3.68
CA ASN A 184 -13.99 -14.39 -4.78
C ASN A 184 -15.00 -13.26 -4.65
N ALA A 185 -14.51 -12.03 -4.47
CA ALA A 185 -15.40 -10.87 -4.47
C ALA A 185 -15.91 -10.60 -5.90
N PRO A 186 -17.13 -10.05 -6.06
CA PRO A 186 -17.58 -9.53 -7.34
C PRO A 186 -16.59 -8.50 -7.89
N GLU A 187 -16.25 -8.64 -9.16
CA GLU A 187 -15.41 -7.66 -9.84
C GLU A 187 -16.16 -6.34 -9.95
N THR A 188 -15.50 -5.25 -9.55
CA THR A 188 -16.04 -3.91 -9.61
C THR A 188 -15.22 -3.09 -10.58
N VAL A 189 -15.90 -2.42 -11.52
CA VAL A 189 -15.24 -1.63 -12.57
C VAL A 189 -14.59 -0.40 -11.94
N TRP A 190 -13.35 -0.10 -12.32
CA TRP A 190 -12.69 1.17 -11.99
C TRP A 190 -12.01 1.76 -13.21
N THR A 191 -11.50 2.98 -13.07
CA THR A 191 -10.76 3.68 -14.12
C THR A 191 -9.27 3.58 -13.85
N GLU A 192 -8.52 2.99 -14.79
CA GLU A 192 -7.06 2.90 -14.66
C GLU A 192 -6.43 4.28 -14.40
N GLY A 193 -5.55 4.35 -13.40
CA GLY A 193 -4.96 5.61 -12.93
C GLY A 193 -5.67 6.21 -11.71
N ASP A 194 -6.94 5.88 -11.46
CA ASP A 194 -7.64 6.24 -10.23
C ASP A 194 -7.41 5.18 -9.13
N TYR A 195 -6.21 5.18 -8.57
CA TYR A 195 -5.84 4.24 -7.51
C TYR A 195 -6.60 4.48 -6.19
N SER A 196 -7.23 5.65 -6.02
CA SER A 196 -8.14 5.91 -4.90
C SER A 196 -9.42 5.09 -5.06
N ALA A 197 -9.99 5.04 -6.27
CA ALA A 197 -11.11 4.16 -6.57
C ALA A 197 -10.75 2.68 -6.41
N LEU A 198 -9.57 2.25 -6.89
CA LEU A 198 -9.11 0.88 -6.70
C LEU A 198 -9.01 0.51 -5.20
N ALA A 199 -8.37 1.36 -4.39
CA ALA A 199 -8.23 1.11 -2.95
C ALA A 199 -9.60 1.04 -2.23
N ARG A 200 -10.55 1.89 -2.62
CA ARG A 200 -11.93 1.85 -2.11
C ARG A 200 -12.62 0.54 -2.46
N GLN A 201 -12.57 0.12 -3.71
CA GLN A 201 -13.23 -1.11 -4.17
C GLN A 201 -12.63 -2.37 -3.54
N LEU A 202 -11.30 -2.41 -3.37
CA LEU A 202 -10.65 -3.49 -2.62
C LEU A 202 -11.06 -3.48 -1.14
N SER A 203 -11.31 -2.30 -0.55
CA SER A 203 -11.85 -2.19 0.81
C SER A 203 -13.29 -2.74 0.87
N ASP A 204 -14.14 -2.40 -0.11
CA ASP A 204 -15.51 -2.91 -0.21
C ASP A 204 -15.55 -4.43 -0.37
N ALA A 205 -14.61 -5.00 -1.14
CA ALA A 205 -14.46 -6.45 -1.27
C ALA A 205 -14.14 -7.14 0.07
N ILE A 206 -13.34 -6.51 0.93
CA ILE A 206 -13.05 -7.02 2.28
C ILE A 206 -14.27 -6.87 3.20
N ALA A 207 -15.06 -5.81 3.02
CA ALA A 207 -16.33 -5.68 3.73
C ALA A 207 -17.28 -6.84 3.38
N LEU A 208 -17.36 -7.24 2.11
CA LEU A 208 -18.11 -8.44 1.70
C LEU A 208 -17.54 -9.73 2.30
N LEU A 209 -16.22 -9.89 2.34
CA LEU A 209 -15.57 -11.01 3.04
C LEU A 209 -16.00 -11.07 4.51
N SER A 210 -16.09 -9.92 5.19
CA SER A 210 -16.48 -9.86 6.60
C SER A 210 -17.88 -10.41 6.86
N VAL A 211 -18.83 -10.15 5.96
CA VAL A 211 -20.20 -10.69 6.05
C VAL A 211 -20.19 -12.21 6.05
N GLU A 212 -19.37 -12.82 5.20
CA GLU A 212 -19.27 -14.28 5.16
C GLU A 212 -18.51 -14.87 6.35
N VAL A 213 -17.49 -14.19 6.88
CA VAL A 213 -16.85 -14.62 8.14
C VAL A 213 -17.87 -14.58 9.28
N LEU A 214 -18.68 -13.52 9.38
CA LEU A 214 -19.73 -13.38 10.39
C LEU A 214 -20.77 -14.50 10.29
N ALA A 215 -21.17 -14.88 9.08
CA ALA A 215 -22.12 -15.97 8.85
C ALA A 215 -21.58 -17.36 9.31
N ALA A 216 -20.26 -17.52 9.38
CA ALA A 216 -19.61 -18.75 9.85
C ALA A 216 -19.34 -18.78 11.37
N LEU A 217 -19.60 -17.67 12.07
CA LEU A 217 -19.44 -17.60 13.52
C LEU A 217 -20.53 -18.41 14.24
N PRO A 218 -20.23 -18.96 15.44
CA PRO A 218 -21.25 -19.62 16.23
C PRO A 218 -22.42 -18.68 16.55
N ALA A 219 -23.63 -19.24 16.52
CA ALA A 219 -24.84 -18.55 16.97
C ALA A 219 -24.75 -18.21 18.46
N ARG A 220 -25.46 -17.16 18.85
CA ARG A 220 -25.52 -16.67 20.23
C ARG A 220 -26.26 -17.65 21.15
#